data_AF-A5B2B2-F1
#
_entry.id   AF-A5B2B2-F1
#
_cell.length_a   1.000
_cell.length_b   1.000
_cell.length_c   1.000
_cell.angle_alpha   90.00
_cell.angle_beta   90.00
_cell.angle_gamma   90.00
#
_symmetry.space_group_name_H-M   'P 1'
#
loop_
_entity.id
_entity.type
_entity.pdbx_description
1 polymer ?
#
loop_
_entity_poly.entity_id
_entity_poly.type
_entity_poly.pdbx_seq_one_letter_code
_entity_poly.pdbx_strand_id
1 'polypeptide(L)'
;MKVGELLGMGMGHVAWQMNKIISTFTEVKATNFLKSWAKDPKPATDSAIMMRIALIMAGSPRFNVYGNDFGWGRPVAVRGGGGIKLNGKATSFQGAEEGSIDIEACLSPETLKALMEDAEFM
;
A
#
# COMPACT_ATOMS: atom_id res chain seq x y z
N MET A 1 -18.15 -0.19 2.25
CA MET A 1 -18.24 1.25 2.62
C MET A 1 -18.35 2.03 1.32
N LYS A 2 -19.30 2.96 1.23
CA LYS A 2 -19.43 3.84 0.05
C LYS A 2 -18.46 5.02 0.17
N VAL A 3 -18.09 5.63 -0.97
CA VAL A 3 -17.16 6.77 -0.99
C VAL A 3 -17.63 7.92 -0.11
N GLY A 4 -18.91 8.32 -0.20
CA GLY A 4 -19.45 9.41 0.62
C GLY A 4 -19.44 9.13 2.13
N GLU A 5 -19.59 7.86 2.53
CA GLU A 5 -19.47 7.46 3.94
C GLU A 5 -18.02 7.61 4.43
N LEU A 6 -17.06 7.19 3.61
CA LEU A 6 -15.63 7.28 3.92
C LEU A 6 -15.20 8.74 4.11
N LEU A 7 -15.63 9.64 3.22
CA LEU A 7 -15.32 11.08 3.29
C LEU A 7 -15.93 11.74 4.54
N GLY A 8 -17.08 11.27 5.01
CA GLY A 8 -17.74 11.80 6.22
C GLY A 8 -17.21 11.26 7.55
N MET A 9 -16.40 10.19 7.55
CA MET A 9 -15.96 9.51 8.78
C MET A 9 -14.76 10.18 9.46
N GLY A 10 -14.00 11.01 8.75
CA GLY A 10 -12.74 11.59 9.23
C GLY A 10 -11.58 10.58 9.29
N MET A 11 -10.35 11.06 9.08
CA MET A 11 -9.16 10.22 8.93
C MET A 11 -8.91 9.27 10.10
N GLY A 12 -9.07 9.74 11.35
CA GLY A 12 -8.86 8.92 12.54
C GLY A 12 -9.82 7.73 12.64
N HIS A 13 -11.07 7.91 12.22
CA HIS A 13 -12.05 6.81 12.20
C HIS A 13 -11.71 5.80 11.11
N VAL A 14 -11.31 6.26 9.91
CA VAL A 14 -10.87 5.39 8.82
C VAL A 14 -9.67 4.55 9.23
N ALA A 15 -8.66 5.18 9.85
CA ALA A 15 -7.48 4.49 10.37
C ALA A 15 -7.85 3.44 11.43
N TRP A 16 -8.80 3.76 12.32
CA TRP A 16 -9.29 2.82 13.32
C TRP A 16 -10.03 1.61 12.72
N GLN A 17 -10.85 1.81 11.68
CA GLN A 17 -11.50 0.70 10.97
C GLN A 17 -10.47 -0.23 10.32
N MET A 18 -9.43 0.32 9.70
CA MET A 18 -8.31 -0.48 9.17
C MET A 18 -7.61 -1.26 10.29
N ASN A 19 -7.30 -0.60 11.41
CA ASN A 19 -6.65 -1.24 12.55
C ASN A 19 -7.48 -2.40 13.13
N LYS A 20 -8.80 -2.25 13.22
CA LYS A 20 -9.70 -3.33 13.62
C LYS A 20 -9.60 -4.56 12.74
N ILE A 21 -9.55 -4.38 11.42
CA ILE A 21 -9.42 -5.50 10.48
C ILE A 21 -8.05 -6.16 10.66
N ILE A 22 -6.98 -5.35 10.72
CA ILE A 22 -5.61 -5.83 10.89
C ILE A 22 -5.46 -6.62 12.20
N SER A 23 -6.01 -6.13 13.31
CA SER A 23 -5.91 -6.79 14.61
C SER A 23 -6.67 -8.12 14.67
N THR A 24 -7.64 -8.35 13.78
CA THR A 24 -8.27 -9.66 13.67
C THR A 24 -7.34 -10.73 13.09
N PHE A 25 -6.26 -10.34 12.42
CA PHE A 25 -5.32 -11.24 11.76
C PHE A 25 -4.20 -11.66 12.74
N THR A 26 -4.43 -12.77 13.45
CA THR A 26 -3.47 -13.31 14.42
C THR A 26 -2.48 -14.26 13.77
N GLU A 27 -1.38 -14.56 14.46
CA GLU A 27 -0.40 -15.57 14.04
C GLU A 27 -1.05 -16.91 13.69
N VAL A 28 -2.01 -17.36 14.52
CA VAL A 28 -2.76 -18.61 14.29
C VAL A 28 -3.54 -18.54 12.97
N LYS A 29 -4.24 -17.43 12.70
CA LYS A 29 -5.00 -17.26 11.46
C LYS A 29 -4.08 -17.17 10.24
N ALA A 30 -2.98 -16.44 10.34
CA ALA A 30 -1.99 -16.33 9.28
C ALA A 30 -1.38 -17.71 8.95
N THR A 31 -0.99 -18.46 9.98
CA THR A 31 -0.43 -19.82 9.82
C THR A 31 -1.44 -20.78 9.19
N ASN A 32 -2.70 -20.75 9.64
CA ASN A 32 -3.76 -21.59 9.09
C ASN A 32 -4.06 -21.22 7.63
N PHE A 33 -4.08 -19.92 7.31
CA PHE A 33 -4.23 -19.44 5.95
C PHE A 33 -3.12 -19.97 5.04
N LEU A 34 -1.85 -19.81 5.44
CA LEU A 34 -0.71 -20.30 4.66
C LEU A 34 -0.74 -21.82 4.46
N LYS A 35 -1.06 -22.59 5.52
CA LYS A 35 -1.20 -24.05 5.44
C LYS A 35 -2.35 -24.46 4.50
N SER A 36 -3.48 -23.76 4.54
CA SER A 36 -4.60 -24.02 3.65
C SER A 36 -4.25 -23.69 2.20
N TRP A 37 -3.61 -22.54 1.96
CA TRP A 37 -3.22 -22.10 0.63
C TRP A 37 -2.17 -23.03 0.01
N ALA A 38 -1.22 -23.55 0.80
CA ALA A 38 -0.25 -24.53 0.31
C ALA A 38 -0.90 -25.86 -0.15
N LYS A 39 -2.04 -26.24 0.43
CA LYS A 39 -2.78 -27.46 0.06
C LYS A 39 -3.66 -27.28 -1.17
N ASP A 40 -4.31 -26.13 -1.28
CA ASP A 40 -5.21 -25.76 -2.37
C ASP A 40 -4.90 -24.33 -2.80
N PRO A 41 -3.82 -24.12 -3.59
CA PRO A 41 -3.39 -22.79 -3.99
C PRO A 41 -4.43 -22.21 -4.94
N LYS A 42 -5.03 -21.09 -4.51
CA LYS A 42 -5.94 -20.30 -5.34
C LYS A 42 -5.14 -19.09 -5.84
N PRO A 43 -4.69 -19.08 -7.10
CA PRO A 43 -4.01 -17.93 -7.65
C PRO A 43 -4.95 -16.72 -7.62
N ALA A 44 -4.41 -15.55 -7.35
CA ALA A 44 -5.17 -14.33 -7.53
C ALA A 44 -5.55 -14.23 -9.02
N THR A 45 -6.84 -14.17 -9.32
CA THR A 45 -7.33 -13.93 -10.67
C THR A 45 -7.27 -12.43 -10.96
N ASP A 46 -7.07 -12.06 -12.22
CA ASP A 46 -7.07 -10.65 -12.64
C ASP A 46 -8.33 -9.91 -12.16
N SER A 47 -9.48 -10.60 -12.09
CA SER A 47 -10.74 -10.08 -11.55
C SER A 47 -10.65 -9.64 -10.07
N ALA A 48 -9.91 -10.36 -9.23
CA ALA A 48 -9.74 -10.03 -7.81
C ALA A 48 -8.80 -8.84 -7.59
N ILE A 49 -7.86 -8.60 -8.52
CA ILE A 49 -6.87 -7.52 -8.44
C ILE A 49 -7.37 -6.25 -9.16
N MET A 50 -8.13 -6.41 -10.25
CA MET A 50 -8.68 -5.33 -11.09
C MET A 50 -10.05 -4.82 -10.58
N MET A 51 -10.21 -4.66 -9.26
CA MET A 51 -11.39 -3.96 -8.76
C MET A 51 -11.27 -2.48 -9.12
N ARG A 52 -12.19 -1.98 -9.97
CA ARG A 52 -12.20 -0.59 -10.48
C ARG A 52 -12.22 0.51 -9.41
N ILE A 53 -12.48 0.16 -8.14
CA ILE A 53 -12.59 1.09 -7.00
C ILE A 53 -11.84 0.50 -5.79
N ALA A 54 -10.64 -0.01 -5.99
CA ALA A 54 -9.79 -0.49 -4.90
C ALA A 54 -8.53 0.36 -4.78
N LEU A 55 -8.19 0.74 -3.55
CA LEU A 55 -6.85 1.19 -3.18
C LEU A 55 -6.07 -0.02 -2.69
N ILE A 56 -4.95 -0.31 -3.35
CA ILE A 56 -4.07 -1.43 -2.98
C ILE A 56 -2.79 -0.85 -2.40
N MET A 57 -2.53 -1.10 -1.11
CA MET A 57 -1.28 -0.70 -0.47
C MET A 57 -0.29 -1.85 -0.45
N ALA A 58 0.93 -1.60 -0.91
CA ALA A 58 2.05 -2.53 -0.88
C ALA A 58 3.28 -1.90 -0.20
N GLY A 59 4.31 -2.73 0.01
CA GLY A 59 5.55 -2.28 0.64
C GLY A 59 5.41 -2.05 2.14
N SER A 60 6.42 -1.42 2.72
CA SER A 60 6.45 -1.06 4.13
C SER A 60 7.57 -0.06 4.38
N PRO A 61 7.32 1.05 5.10
CA PRO A 61 8.37 1.99 5.49
C PRO A 61 9.35 1.40 6.51
N ARG A 62 9.06 0.22 7.06
CA ARG A 62 9.91 -0.47 8.04
C ARG A 62 11.03 -1.28 7.41
N PHE A 63 11.01 -1.49 6.10
CA PHE A 63 12.11 -2.18 5.42
C PHE A 63 13.31 -1.25 5.34
N ASN A 64 14.44 -1.69 5.90
CA ASN A 64 15.69 -0.93 5.92
C ASN A 64 16.36 -0.97 4.53
N VAL A 65 15.76 -0.25 3.59
CA VAL A 65 16.24 -0.18 2.21
C VAL A 65 17.51 0.66 2.09
N TYR A 66 17.64 1.71 2.91
CA TYR A 66 18.82 2.57 2.93
C TYR A 66 20.01 2.00 3.72
N GLY A 67 19.82 0.91 4.46
CA GLY A 67 20.92 0.18 5.10
C GLY A 67 21.73 -0.71 4.15
N ASN A 68 21.29 -0.86 2.90
CA ASN A 68 21.96 -1.70 1.91
C ASN A 68 23.12 -0.93 1.25
N ASP A 69 24.32 -1.01 1.83
CA ASP A 69 25.55 -0.52 1.21
C ASP A 69 26.37 -1.69 0.65
N PHE A 70 26.56 -1.69 -0.67
CA PHE A 70 27.33 -2.71 -1.38
C PHE A 70 28.82 -2.34 -1.55
N GLY A 71 29.30 -1.29 -0.88
CA GLY A 71 30.65 -0.72 -1.02
C GLY A 71 30.70 0.53 -1.88
N TRP A 72 29.55 1.06 -2.30
CA TRP A 72 29.43 2.30 -3.08
C TRP A 72 28.76 3.43 -2.30
N GLY A 73 28.49 3.21 -1.01
CA GLY A 73 27.80 4.13 -0.13
C GLY A 73 26.30 3.85 -0.02
N ARG A 74 25.66 4.61 0.86
CA ARG A 74 24.23 4.55 1.13
C ARG A 74 23.40 4.79 -0.15
N PRO A 75 22.30 4.04 -0.39
CA PRO A 75 21.37 4.31 -1.48
C PRO A 75 20.85 5.76 -1.47
N VAL A 76 20.69 6.35 -2.66
CA VAL A 76 20.20 7.74 -2.80
C VAL A 76 18.68 7.84 -2.82
N ALA A 77 17.99 6.82 -3.34
CA ALA A 77 16.54 6.75 -3.44
C ALA A 77 16.09 5.31 -3.68
N VAL A 78 14.81 5.04 -3.38
CA VAL A 78 14.15 3.77 -3.71
C VAL A 78 12.98 4.03 -4.65
N ARG A 79 12.83 3.17 -5.66
CA ARG A 79 11.74 3.25 -6.65
C ARG A 79 11.18 1.87 -6.91
N GLY A 80 9.87 1.79 -7.18
CA GLY A 80 9.25 0.56 -7.64
C GLY A 80 9.67 0.25 -9.09
N GLY A 81 9.97 -1.02 -9.38
CA GLY A 81 10.18 -1.47 -10.75
C GLY A 81 8.93 -1.32 -11.64
N GLY A 82 9.08 -1.55 -12.95
CA GLY A 82 8.00 -1.37 -13.94
C GLY A 82 6.83 -2.37 -13.85
N GLY A 83 6.93 -3.40 -13.01
CA GLY A 83 5.91 -4.44 -12.87
C GLY A 83 4.69 -4.00 -12.04
N ILE A 84 3.52 -4.52 -12.40
CA ILE A 84 2.25 -4.39 -11.65
C ILE A 84 1.95 -2.91 -11.33
N LYS A 85 1.74 -2.08 -12.36
CA LYS A 85 1.32 -0.68 -12.25
C LYS A 85 -0.17 -0.59 -12.57
N LEU A 86 -1.00 -0.75 -11.55
CA LEU A 86 -2.46 -0.73 -11.66
C LEU A 86 -3.00 0.58 -11.09
N ASN A 87 -4.04 1.14 -11.71
CA ASN A 87 -4.72 2.30 -11.16
C ASN A 87 -5.23 2.00 -9.73
N GLY A 88 -4.92 2.88 -8.78
CA GLY A 88 -5.25 2.70 -7.36
C GLY A 88 -4.23 1.90 -6.56
N LYS A 89 -3.12 1.46 -7.16
CA LYS A 89 -2.01 0.85 -6.39
C LYS A 89 -1.12 1.95 -5.81
N ALA A 90 -0.80 1.85 -4.52
CA ALA A 90 0.23 2.62 -3.87
C ALA A 90 1.25 1.69 -3.19
N THR A 91 2.51 2.11 -3.14
CA THR A 91 3.60 1.38 -2.48
C THR A 91 4.33 2.33 -1.54
N SER A 92 4.53 1.90 -0.30
CA SER A 92 5.28 2.66 0.70
C SER A 92 6.71 2.15 0.86
N PHE A 93 7.65 3.08 0.99
CA PHE A 93 9.06 2.84 1.26
C PHE A 93 9.50 3.64 2.48
N GLN A 94 10.59 3.22 3.10
CA GLN A 94 11.32 4.12 4.00
C GLN A 94 11.73 5.34 3.15
N GLY A 95 11.57 6.55 3.67
CA GLY A 95 12.03 7.75 2.97
C GLY A 95 13.52 8.02 3.19
N ALA A 96 14.09 8.86 2.33
CA ALA A 96 15.53 9.15 2.34
C ALA A 96 15.99 9.84 3.63
N GLU A 97 15.10 10.63 4.25
CA GLU A 97 15.32 11.29 5.54
C GLU A 97 14.83 10.41 6.69
N GLU A 98 15.48 10.50 7.84
CA GLU A 98 15.09 9.71 9.01
C GLU A 98 13.65 10.03 9.44
N GLY A 99 12.82 9.00 9.60
CA GLY A 99 11.40 9.14 9.95
C GLY A 99 10.47 9.48 8.78
N SER A 100 11.00 9.78 7.60
CA SER A 100 10.19 10.05 6.40
C SER A 100 9.67 8.77 5.73
N ILE A 101 8.64 8.93 4.90
CA ILE A 101 8.00 7.86 4.12
C ILE A 101 7.86 8.34 2.69
N ASP A 102 8.38 7.56 1.74
CA ASP A 102 8.14 7.78 0.32
C ASP A 102 6.95 6.91 -0.13
N ILE A 103 6.01 7.52 -0.86
CA ILE A 103 4.86 6.80 -1.43
C ILE A 103 4.90 6.90 -2.95
N GLU A 104 4.91 5.74 -3.62
CA GLU A 104 4.71 5.64 -5.06
C GLU A 104 3.25 5.27 -5.34
N ALA A 105 2.49 6.16 -5.99
CA ALA A 105 1.10 5.91 -6.37
C ALA A 105 0.94 5.79 -7.89
N CYS A 106 0.23 4.74 -8.33
CA CYS A 106 -0.16 4.51 -9.72
C CYS A 106 -1.62 4.92 -9.87
N LEU A 107 -1.86 6.08 -10.49
CA LEU A 107 -3.19 6.67 -10.61
C LEU A 107 -3.48 7.04 -12.07
N SER A 108 -4.76 7.11 -12.43
CA SER A 108 -5.15 7.67 -13.72
C SER A 108 -4.73 9.15 -13.81
N PRO A 109 -4.46 9.67 -15.01
CA PRO A 109 -4.09 11.07 -15.19
C PRO A 109 -5.11 12.04 -14.57
N GLU A 110 -6.39 11.72 -14.67
CA GLU A 110 -7.49 12.54 -14.13
C GLU A 110 -7.44 12.59 -12.60
N THR A 111 -7.23 11.43 -11.95
CA THR A 111 -7.11 11.36 -10.49
C THR A 111 -5.87 12.10 -10.01
N LEU A 112 -4.73 11.93 -10.70
CA LEU A 112 -3.50 12.60 -10.34
C LEU A 112 -3.64 14.12 -10.44
N LYS A 113 -4.26 14.62 -11.52
CA LYS A 113 -4.52 16.05 -11.69
C LYS A 113 -5.42 16.59 -10.58
N ALA A 114 -6.50 15.88 -10.26
CA ALA A 114 -7.41 16.29 -9.19
C ALA A 114 -6.70 16.36 -7.83
N LEU A 115 -5.84 15.40 -7.50
CA LEU A 115 -5.06 15.41 -6.25
C LEU A 115 -4.06 16.57 -6.18
N MET A 116 -3.43 16.93 -7.30
CA MET A 116 -2.51 18.08 -7.35
C MET A 116 -3.22 19.42 -7.11
N GLU A 117 -4.52 19.49 -7.38
CA GLU A 117 -5.35 20.68 -7.18
C GLU A 117 -6.07 20.67 -5.82
N ASP A 118 -5.95 19.59 -5.04
CA ASP A 118 -6.58 19.42 -3.74
C ASP A 118 -5.69 19.93 -2.59
N ALA A 119 -6.16 20.95 -1.88
CA ALA A 119 -5.40 21.63 -0.82
C ALA A 119 -5.38 20.88 0.52
N GLU A 120 -6.25 19.89 0.74
CA GLU A 120 -6.17 19.03 1.93
C GLU A 120 -5.13 17.92 1.72
N PHE A 121 -4.95 17.49 0.47
CA PHE A 121 -3.96 16.48 0.10
C PHE A 121 -2.52 17.00 0.01
N MET A 122 -2.34 18.23 -0.49
CA MET A 122 -1.03 18.87 -0.70
C MET A 122 -0.49 19.55 0.56
#